data_AF-A0A2E8JRY2-F1
#
_entry.id   AF-A0A2E8JRY2-F1
#
_cell.length_a   1.000
_cell.length_b   1.000
_cell.length_c   1.000
_cell.angle_alpha   90.00
_cell.angle_beta   90.00
_cell.angle_gamma   90.00
#
_symmetry.space_group_name_H-M   'P 1'
#
loop_
_entity.id
_entity.type
_entity.pdbx_description
1 polymer ?
#
loop_
_entity_poly.entity_id
_entity_poly.type
_entity_poly.pdbx_seq_one_letter_code
_entity_poly.pdbx_strand_id
1 'polypeptide(L)'
;NKSLELTNDNVAAYIGALEASIINQTSLEDVRRVIIPTRILYGALDPVVIGSNIRAAAKLNEKVTARRLMVGHEVTGQYTKAVAKELTGIVDALSGRS
;
A
#
# COMPACT_ATOMS: atom_id res chain seq x y z
N ASN A 1 -9.31 -8.37 -23.11
CA ASN A 1 -9.03 -6.94 -22.88
C ASN A 1 -10.36 -6.23 -22.69
N LYS A 2 -10.72 -5.84 -21.46
CA LYS A 2 -11.82 -4.88 -21.25
C LYS A 2 -11.23 -3.50 -21.50
N SER A 3 -11.66 -2.84 -22.56
CA SER A 3 -11.31 -1.44 -22.81
C SER A 3 -11.94 -0.57 -21.73
N LEU A 4 -11.22 0.44 -21.25
CA LEU A 4 -11.80 1.50 -20.45
C LEU A 4 -12.81 2.25 -21.32
N GLU A 5 -14.08 2.29 -20.92
CA GLU A 5 -15.11 3.10 -21.58
C GLU A 5 -15.39 4.35 -20.75
N LEU A 6 -15.02 5.51 -21.30
CA LEU A 6 -15.34 6.80 -20.72
C LEU A 6 -16.75 7.20 -21.18
N THR A 7 -17.64 7.36 -20.22
CA THR A 7 -19.02 7.83 -20.43
C THR A 7 -19.19 9.16 -19.69
N ASN A 8 -20.23 9.92 -20.01
CA ASN A 8 -20.53 11.16 -19.31
C ASN A 8 -20.70 10.95 -17.79
N ASP A 9 -21.10 9.75 -17.37
CA ASP A 9 -21.33 9.42 -15.96
C ASP A 9 -20.03 9.13 -15.19
N ASN A 10 -18.95 8.74 -15.87
CA ASN A 10 -17.68 8.35 -15.22
C ASN A 10 -16.50 9.28 -15.54
N VAL A 11 -16.62 10.15 -16.54
CA VAL A 11 -15.52 11.02 -16.98
C VAL A 11 -15.07 11.97 -15.88
N ALA A 12 -16.01 12.53 -15.10
CA ALA A 12 -15.68 13.44 -14.00
C ALA A 12 -14.90 12.72 -12.88
N ALA A 13 -15.33 11.51 -12.51
CA ALA A 13 -14.63 10.70 -11.52
C ALA A 13 -13.23 10.28 -12.02
N TYR A 14 -13.11 9.95 -13.30
CA TYR A 14 -11.83 9.60 -13.91
C TYR A 14 -10.85 10.78 -13.94
N ILE A 15 -11.32 11.97 -14.36
CA ILE A 15 -10.50 13.20 -14.35
C ILE A 15 -10.09 13.55 -12.92
N GLY A 16 -11.02 13.51 -11.96
CA GLY A 16 -10.68 13.79 -10.55
C GLY A 16 -9.66 12.81 -9.98
N ALA A 17 -9.78 11.52 -10.30
CA ALA A 17 -8.78 10.53 -9.91
C ALA A 17 -7.42 10.78 -10.57
N LEU A 18 -7.39 11.20 -11.85
CA LEU A 18 -6.16 11.55 -12.56
C LEU A 18 -5.50 12.79 -11.93
N GLU A 19 -6.27 13.85 -11.65
CA GLU A 19 -5.78 15.05 -11.00
C GLU A 19 -5.21 14.76 -9.61
N ALA A 20 -5.88 13.93 -8.81
CA ALA A 20 -5.40 13.53 -7.50
C ALA A 20 -4.16 12.63 -7.56
N SER A 21 -4.09 11.71 -8.54
CA SER A 21 -3.01 10.73 -8.65
C SER A 21 -1.74 11.25 -9.31
N ILE A 22 -1.85 12.32 -10.12
CA ILE A 22 -0.72 12.89 -10.88
C ILE A 22 -0.38 14.30 -10.42
N ILE A 23 -1.36 15.21 -10.39
CA ILE A 23 -1.11 16.64 -10.19
C ILE A 23 -1.03 16.98 -8.71
N ASN A 24 -1.96 16.45 -7.92
CA ASN A 24 -2.10 16.71 -6.49
C ASN A 24 -1.65 15.50 -5.65
N GLN A 25 -0.67 14.74 -6.13
CA GLN A 25 -0.20 13.54 -5.44
C GLN A 25 0.59 13.92 -4.18
N THR A 26 -0.01 13.74 -3.00
CA THR A 26 0.60 14.11 -1.69
C THR A 26 1.05 12.93 -0.85
N SER A 27 0.84 11.69 -1.31
CA SER A 27 0.92 10.50 -0.45
C SER A 27 2.26 10.33 0.26
N LEU A 28 3.38 10.75 -0.34
CA LEU A 28 4.70 10.66 0.31
C LEU A 28 4.85 11.67 1.45
N GLU A 29 4.31 12.89 1.28
CA GLU A 29 4.29 13.91 2.32
C GLU A 29 3.27 13.55 3.42
N ASP A 30 2.14 12.94 3.05
CA ASP A 30 1.13 12.48 3.99
C ASP A 30 1.66 11.39 4.93
N VAL A 31 2.54 10.50 4.43
CA VAL A 31 3.21 9.49 5.27
C VAL A 31 3.97 10.12 6.44
N ARG A 32 4.54 11.32 6.26
CA ARG A 32 5.26 12.04 7.33
C ARG A 32 4.35 12.45 8.47
N ARG A 33 3.06 12.62 8.19
CA ARG A 33 2.04 13.08 9.14
C ARG A 33 1.32 11.92 9.84
N VAL A 34 1.61 10.67 9.45
CA VAL A 34 1.02 9.48 10.08
C VAL A 34 1.48 9.36 11.53
N ILE A 35 0.55 9.47 12.47
CA ILE A 35 0.83 9.38 13.91
C ILE A 35 0.55 7.99 14.50
N ILE A 36 -0.12 7.12 13.77
CA ILE A 36 -0.48 5.76 14.19
C ILE A 36 0.59 4.80 13.67
N PRO A 37 1.10 3.88 14.50
CA PRO A 37 2.02 2.84 14.04
C PRO A 37 1.44 2.09 12.83
N THR A 38 2.15 2.17 11.70
CA THR A 38 1.69 1.65 10.41
C THR A 38 2.73 0.71 9.83
N ARG A 39 2.31 -0.50 9.45
CA ARG A 39 3.15 -1.50 8.78
C ARG A 39 2.68 -1.63 7.33
N ILE A 40 3.52 -1.21 6.39
CA ILE A 40 3.26 -1.35 4.94
C ILE A 40 3.79 -2.70 4.48
N LEU A 41 2.91 -3.54 3.95
CA LEU A 41 3.26 -4.82 3.33
C LEU A 41 3.19 -4.65 1.81
N TYR A 42 4.27 -4.97 1.09
CA TYR A 42 4.30 -4.83 -0.37
C TYR A 42 4.90 -6.05 -1.06
N GLY A 43 4.34 -6.39 -2.22
CA GLY A 43 4.80 -7.47 -3.08
C GLY A 43 6.12 -7.14 -3.78
N ALA A 44 7.03 -8.12 -3.83
CA ALA A 44 8.30 -8.03 -4.54
C ALA A 44 8.11 -8.18 -6.06
N LEU A 45 7.04 -8.84 -6.48
CA LEU A 45 6.68 -9.13 -7.87
C LEU A 45 5.48 -8.29 -8.32
N ASP A 46 5.15 -7.24 -7.57
CA ASP A 46 4.12 -6.28 -7.92
C ASP A 46 4.68 -5.27 -8.94
N PRO A 47 4.18 -5.23 -10.19
CA PRO A 47 4.72 -4.36 -11.22
C PRO A 47 4.37 -2.89 -11.01
N VAL A 48 3.37 -2.57 -10.20
CA VAL A 48 2.90 -1.19 -9.99
C VAL A 48 3.39 -0.59 -8.67
N VAL A 49 3.97 -1.40 -7.78
CA VAL A 49 4.55 -0.92 -6.51
C VAL A 49 6.05 -0.77 -6.61
N ILE A 50 6.50 0.48 -6.62
CA ILE A 50 7.93 0.82 -6.61
C ILE A 50 8.46 0.73 -5.17
N GLY A 51 9.14 -0.37 -4.85
CA GLY A 51 9.64 -0.63 -3.49
C GLY A 51 10.61 0.44 -2.93
N SER A 52 11.31 1.21 -3.78
CA SER A 52 12.14 2.35 -3.32
C SER A 52 11.29 3.45 -2.69
N ASN A 53 10.09 3.71 -3.23
CA ASN A 53 9.19 4.73 -2.70
C ASN A 53 8.65 4.29 -1.33
N ILE A 54 8.31 3.01 -1.18
CA ILE A 54 7.87 2.46 0.11
C ILE A 54 8.99 2.51 1.16
N ARG A 55 10.23 2.21 0.77
CA ARG A 55 11.38 2.34 1.68
C ARG A 55 11.68 3.78 2.03
N ALA A 56 11.53 4.72 1.08
CA ALA A 56 11.66 6.14 1.36
C ALA A 56 10.59 6.62 2.35
N ALA A 57 9.34 6.21 2.15
CA ALA A 57 8.22 6.46 3.05
C ALA A 57 8.50 5.99 4.49
N ALA A 58 9.00 4.76 4.66
CA ALA A 58 9.38 4.23 5.98
C ALA A 58 10.60 4.93 6.62
N LYS A 59 11.48 5.55 5.82
CA LYS A 59 12.60 6.35 6.35
C LYS A 59 12.16 7.73 6.84
N LEU A 60 11.06 8.25 6.30
CA LEU A 60 10.57 9.59 6.60
C LEU A 60 9.78 9.66 7.91
N ASN A 61 9.33 8.51 8.45
CA ASN A 61 8.54 8.46 9.67
C ASN A 61 8.81 7.16 10.43
N GLU A 62 9.36 7.26 11.64
CA GLU A 62 9.70 6.12 12.50
C GLU A 62 8.48 5.27 12.89
N LYS A 63 7.28 5.84 12.85
CA LYS A 63 6.03 5.11 13.09
C LYS A 63 5.60 4.26 11.89
N VAL A 64 6.26 4.42 10.74
CA VAL A 64 5.94 3.71 9.50
C VAL A 64 7.05 2.70 9.22
N THR A 65 6.69 1.44 9.19
CA THR A 65 7.60 0.33 8.89
C THR A 65 7.20 -0.34 7.59
N ALA A 66 8.17 -0.84 6.83
CA ALA A 66 7.91 -1.50 5.55
C ALA A 66 8.44 -2.92 5.55
N ARG A 67 7.64 -3.87 5.06
CA ARG A 67 8.04 -5.27 4.86
C ARG A 67 7.75 -5.72 3.44
N ARG A 68 8.80 -6.25 2.81
CA ARG A 68 8.73 -6.84 1.47
C ARG A 68 8.29 -8.30 1.57
N LEU A 69 7.33 -8.69 0.74
CA LEU A 69 6.83 -10.06 0.63
C LEU A 69 7.12 -10.61 -0.77
N MET A 70 7.52 -11.88 -0.90
CA MET A 70 7.81 -12.51 -2.21
C MET A 70 6.52 -12.95 -2.91
N VAL A 71 5.66 -11.99 -3.22
CA VAL A 71 4.31 -12.17 -3.78
C VAL A 71 4.04 -11.14 -4.88
N GLY A 72 3.06 -11.42 -5.73
CA GLY A 72 2.60 -10.53 -6.79
C GLY A 72 1.67 -9.43 -6.30
N HIS A 73 0.94 -8.79 -7.22
CA HIS A 73 0.03 -7.69 -6.93
C HIS A 73 -1.27 -8.12 -6.23
N GLU A 74 -1.84 -9.25 -6.65
CA GLU A 74 -3.12 -9.71 -6.13
C GLU A 74 -2.97 -10.36 -4.75
N VAL A 75 -3.84 -9.96 -3.81
CA VAL A 75 -3.89 -10.53 -2.45
C VAL A 75 -4.64 -11.86 -2.46
N THR A 76 -4.10 -12.84 -3.18
CA THR A 76 -4.66 -14.17 -3.32
C THR A 76 -3.64 -15.26 -2.97
N GLY A 77 -4.12 -16.45 -2.60
CA GLY A 77 -3.29 -17.62 -2.34
C GLY A 77 -2.17 -17.38 -1.33
N GLN A 78 -0.92 -17.36 -1.83
CA GLN A 78 0.27 -17.17 -1.00
C GLN A 78 0.35 -15.77 -0.36
N TYR A 79 -0.20 -14.74 -1.02
CA TYR A 79 -0.26 -13.40 -0.44
C TYR A 79 -1.14 -13.40 0.81
N THR A 80 -2.33 -14.01 0.73
CA THR A 80 -3.25 -14.10 1.87
C THR A 80 -2.60 -14.81 3.06
N LYS A 81 -1.87 -15.90 2.82
CA LYS A 81 -1.12 -16.61 3.88
C LYS A 81 -0.03 -15.74 4.50
N ALA A 82 0.73 -15.02 3.67
CA ALA A 82 1.79 -14.13 4.15
C ALA A 82 1.23 -12.98 5.00
N VAL A 83 0.12 -12.36 4.56
CA VAL A 83 -0.54 -11.30 5.31
C VAL A 83 -1.15 -11.82 6.61
N ALA A 84 -1.84 -12.96 6.56
CA ALA A 84 -2.40 -13.57 7.77
C ALA A 84 -1.32 -13.85 8.81
N LYS A 85 -0.17 -14.41 8.38
CA LYS A 85 0.98 -14.64 9.26
C LYS A 85 1.51 -13.34 9.88
N GLU A 86 1.61 -12.26 9.10
CA GLU A 86 2.02 -10.95 9.64
C GLU A 86 1.04 -10.41 10.66
N LEU A 87 -0.27 -10.48 10.35
CA LEU A 87 -1.32 -9.97 11.23
C LEU A 87 -1.35 -10.74 12.55
N THR A 88 -1.30 -12.08 12.50
CA THR A 88 -1.23 -12.91 13.71
C THR A 88 -0.03 -12.53 14.57
N GLY A 89 1.16 -12.40 13.97
CA GLY A 89 2.35 -11.99 14.73
C GLY A 89 2.25 -10.60 15.36
N ILE A 90 1.58 -9.65 14.70
CA ILE A 90 1.32 -8.31 15.26
C ILE A 90 0.34 -8.41 16.43
N VAL A 91 -0.74 -9.18 16.27
CA VAL A 91 -1.76 -9.38 17.33
C VAL A 91 -1.15 -10.07 18.55
N ASP A 92 -0.31 -11.08 18.35
CA ASP A 92 0.36 -11.81 19.43
C ASP A 92 1.32 -10.91 20.21
N ALA A 93 2.13 -10.10 19.49
CA ALA A 93 3.01 -9.11 20.10
C ALA A 93 2.27 -8.04 20.90
N LEU A 94 1.10 -7.60 20.42
CA LEU A 94 0.23 -6.66 21.16
C LEU A 94 -0.49 -7.32 22.34
N SER A 95 -0.76 -8.61 22.26
CA SER A 95 -1.46 -9.38 23.30
C SER A 95 -0.53 -9.92 24.40
N GLY A 96 0.78 -9.64 24.31
CA GLY A 96 1.79 -10.13 25.27
C GLY A 96 2.01 -11.65 25.23
N ARG A 97 1.59 -12.33 24.16
CA ARG A 97 1.84 -13.77 23.95
C ARG A 97 3.07 -13.91 23.06
N SER A 98 4.24 -13.74 23.66
CA SER A 98 5.53 -13.96 23.01
C SER A 98 6.21 -15.18 23.60
#